data_AF-A0AAX2L4Q5-F1
#
_entry.id   AF-A0AAX2L4Q5-F1
#
_cell.length_a   1.000
_cell.length_b   1.000
_cell.length_c   1.000
_cell.angle_alpha   90.00
_cell.angle_beta   90.00
_cell.angle_gamma   90.00
#
_symmetry.space_group_name_H-M   'P 1'
#
loop_
_entity.id
_entity.type
_entity.pdbx_description
1 polymer ?
#
loop_
_entity_poly.entity_id
_entity_poly.type
_entity_poly.pdbx_seq_one_letter_code
_entity_poly.pdbx_strand_id
1 'polypeptide(L)'
;MGLPYQTPFVGMFVFSPDNIKMLENLKYYLSGNISLKFVKKSKYIKDFDKAYPLALLDDIELHFLHYVDQEKLTQKWNRRLERIHWYNLYFKFNDNDACNYKLIKEFEKLPYKSKIIFSSKNYSDLPSLVHFKSAEKQGHVGIDLKTYHRYFNVVTWLNKGGEDLT
;
A
#
# COMPACT_ATOMS: atom_id res chain seq x y z
N MET A 1 0.57 -8.36 16.78
CA MET A 1 1.55 -7.40 17.35
C MET A 1 0.92 -6.45 18.38
N GLY A 2 -0.40 -6.20 18.38
CA GLY A 2 -1.05 -5.40 19.43
C GLY A 2 -0.70 -3.90 19.43
N LEU A 3 -0.01 -3.43 18.39
CA LEU A 3 0.44 -2.04 18.26
C LEU A 3 -0.68 -1.13 17.73
N PRO A 4 -0.69 0.16 18.13
CA PRO A 4 -1.58 1.14 17.53
C PRO A 4 -1.25 1.36 16.05
N TYR A 5 -2.27 1.71 15.25
CA TYR A 5 -2.06 2.09 13.86
C TYR A 5 -1.37 3.46 13.78
N GLN A 6 -0.12 3.46 13.31
CA GLN A 6 0.71 4.65 13.04
C GLN A 6 0.72 5.04 11.55
N THR A 7 -0.36 4.72 10.85
CA THR A 7 -0.51 4.93 9.41
C THR A 7 -1.98 5.14 9.06
N PRO A 8 -2.31 5.97 8.06
CA PRO A 8 -3.68 6.13 7.56
C PRO A 8 -4.17 4.92 6.75
N PHE A 9 -3.26 4.09 6.22
CA PHE A 9 -3.54 2.98 5.31
C PHE A 9 -4.10 1.73 6.02
N VAL A 10 -5.28 1.86 6.65
CA VAL A 10 -5.89 0.80 7.44
C VAL A 10 -7.28 0.45 6.93
N GLY A 11 -7.46 -0.82 6.56
CA GLY A 11 -8.73 -1.35 6.04
C GLY A 11 -9.08 -0.80 4.66
N MET A 12 -8.06 -0.64 3.83
CA MET A 12 -8.14 -0.07 2.49
C MET A 12 -7.06 -0.66 1.59
N PHE A 13 -7.18 -0.41 0.29
CA PHE A 13 -6.13 -0.68 -0.68
C PHE A 13 -6.05 0.45 -1.71
N VAL A 14 -4.94 0.47 -2.45
CA VAL A 14 -4.66 1.41 -3.53
C VAL A 14 -4.15 0.58 -4.70
N PHE A 15 -4.72 0.78 -5.89
CA PHE A 15 -4.24 0.10 -7.08
C PHE A 15 -2.78 0.44 -7.36
N SER A 16 -2.04 -0.53 -7.91
CA SER A 16 -0.59 -0.46 -8.06
C SER A 16 -0.08 0.82 -8.78
N PRO A 17 -0.68 1.29 -9.89
CA PRO A 17 -0.25 2.54 -10.54
C PRO A 17 -0.37 3.77 -9.62
N ASP A 18 -1.47 3.88 -8.89
CA ASP A 18 -1.72 4.99 -7.96
C ASP A 18 -0.82 4.91 -6.72
N ASN A 19 -0.52 3.70 -6.25
CA ASN A 19 0.40 3.49 -5.14
C ASN A 19 1.82 3.96 -5.52
N ILE A 20 2.34 3.58 -6.71
CA ILE A 20 3.63 4.08 -7.19
C ILE A 20 3.64 5.60 -7.23
N LYS A 21 2.64 6.21 -7.85
CA LYS A 21 2.51 7.67 -7.92
C LYS A 21 2.50 8.33 -6.54
N MET A 22 1.77 7.73 -5.58
CA MET A 22 1.76 8.20 -4.20
C MET A 22 3.17 8.19 -3.59
N LEU A 23 3.88 7.08 -3.78
CA LEU A 23 5.19 6.85 -3.20
C LEU A 23 6.28 7.72 -3.82
N GLU A 24 6.14 8.12 -5.08
CA GLU A 24 7.04 9.09 -5.72
C GLU A 24 6.90 10.50 -5.12
N ASN A 25 5.76 10.84 -4.52
CA ASN A 25 5.52 12.14 -3.89
C ASN A 25 4.78 12.02 -2.54
N LEU A 26 5.31 11.17 -1.67
CA LEU A 26 4.62 10.73 -0.45
C LEU A 26 4.24 11.89 0.49
N LYS A 27 5.13 12.87 0.66
CA LYS A 27 4.91 14.04 1.52
C LYS A 27 3.80 14.95 1.00
N TYR A 28 3.64 15.08 -0.32
CA TYR A 28 2.55 15.85 -0.91
C TYR A 28 1.20 15.21 -0.59
N TYR A 29 1.04 13.92 -0.95
CA TYR A 29 -0.21 13.21 -0.78
C TYR A 29 -0.61 13.05 0.68
N LEU A 30 0.35 12.80 1.57
CA LEU A 30 0.10 12.61 3.00
C LEU A 30 0.34 13.87 3.85
N SER A 31 0.39 15.05 3.22
CA SER A 31 0.58 16.34 3.91
C SER A 31 -0.57 16.69 4.88
N GLY A 32 -1.75 16.13 4.68
CA GLY A 32 -2.98 16.52 5.38
C GLY A 32 -3.70 17.74 4.79
N ASN A 33 -3.11 18.39 3.78
CA ASN A 33 -3.71 19.55 3.11
C ASN A 33 -4.66 19.17 1.96
N ILE A 34 -4.69 17.89 1.58
CA ILE A 34 -5.51 17.37 0.48
C ILE A 34 -6.70 16.63 1.09
N SER A 35 -7.90 17.17 0.86
CA SER A 35 -9.14 16.56 1.33
C SER A 35 -9.54 15.36 0.47
N LEU A 36 -10.12 14.34 1.11
CA LEU A 36 -10.73 13.21 0.40
C LEU A 36 -11.98 13.66 -0.36
N LYS A 37 -12.03 13.38 -1.66
CA LYS A 37 -13.21 13.61 -2.50
C LYS A 37 -13.89 12.30 -2.84
N PHE A 38 -15.02 12.02 -2.20
CA PHE A 38 -15.73 10.77 -2.44
C PHE A 38 -16.34 10.69 -3.84
N VAL A 39 -16.17 9.55 -4.50
CA VAL A 39 -16.66 9.28 -5.86
C VAL A 39 -17.48 8.00 -5.90
N LYS A 40 -18.31 7.86 -6.94
CA LYS A 40 -19.21 6.71 -7.12
C LYS A 40 -18.76 5.74 -8.23
N LYS A 41 -17.74 6.11 -8.99
CA LYS A 41 -17.18 5.33 -10.09
C LYS A 41 -15.70 5.15 -9.82
N SER A 42 -15.22 3.94 -10.05
CA SER A 42 -13.80 3.63 -10.00
C SER A 42 -13.19 3.82 -11.38
N LYS A 43 -11.95 4.32 -11.45
CA LYS A 43 -11.16 4.32 -12.69
C LYS A 43 -10.56 2.95 -13.00
N TYR A 44 -10.53 2.04 -12.03
CA TYR A 44 -9.99 0.69 -12.17
C TYR A 44 -11.05 -0.40 -12.30
N ILE A 45 -12.26 -0.19 -11.74
CA ILE A 45 -13.34 -1.17 -11.70
C ILE A 45 -14.51 -0.67 -12.56
N LYS A 46 -14.68 -1.27 -13.75
CA LYS A 46 -15.66 -0.85 -14.78
C LYS A 46 -17.10 -0.77 -14.25
N ASP A 47 -17.50 -1.74 -13.44
CA ASP A 47 -18.87 -1.88 -12.91
C ASP A 47 -18.85 -1.94 -11.37
N PHE A 48 -18.23 -0.94 -10.75
CA PHE A 48 -18.14 -0.87 -9.30
C PHE A 48 -19.53 -0.79 -8.64
N ASP A 49 -19.84 -1.78 -7.81
CA ASP A 49 -21.14 -2.00 -7.16
C ASP A 49 -21.42 -1.09 -5.95
N LYS A 50 -20.47 -0.22 -5.60
CA LYS A 50 -20.52 0.66 -4.41
C LYS A 50 -20.55 -0.12 -3.09
N ALA A 51 -19.97 -1.32 -3.06
CA ALA A 51 -19.83 -2.11 -1.84
C ALA A 51 -19.05 -1.41 -0.72
N TYR A 52 -18.22 -0.41 -1.06
CA TYR A 52 -17.46 0.38 -0.09
C TYR A 52 -17.17 1.81 -0.61
N PRO A 53 -16.79 2.75 0.28
CA PRO A 53 -16.42 4.10 -0.11
C PRO A 53 -15.18 4.15 -1.02
N LEU A 54 -15.29 4.91 -2.10
CA LEU A 54 -14.16 5.34 -2.94
C LEU A 54 -13.93 6.82 -2.71
N ALA A 55 -12.67 7.22 -2.58
CA ALA A 55 -12.31 8.63 -2.57
C ALA A 55 -11.09 8.90 -3.42
N LEU A 56 -11.04 10.11 -3.97
CA LEU A 56 -9.84 10.67 -4.56
C LEU A 56 -9.06 11.45 -3.50
N LEU A 57 -7.76 11.19 -3.43
CA LEU A 57 -6.77 12.03 -2.77
C LEU A 57 -6.02 12.77 -3.88
N ASP A 58 -6.51 13.96 -4.22
CA ASP A 58 -6.18 14.64 -5.48
C ASP A 58 -6.52 13.76 -6.70
N ASP A 59 -5.53 13.12 -7.31
CA ASP A 59 -5.68 12.26 -8.48
C ASP A 59 -5.51 10.75 -8.21
N ILE A 60 -5.26 10.39 -6.95
CA ILE A 60 -5.11 9.00 -6.48
C ILE A 60 -6.45 8.44 -6.00
N GLU A 61 -6.85 7.29 -6.51
CA GLU A 61 -8.07 6.58 -6.09
C GLU A 61 -7.79 5.63 -4.92
N LEU A 62 -8.52 5.84 -3.82
CA LEU A 62 -8.42 5.09 -2.58
C LEU A 62 -9.69 4.25 -2.35
N HIS A 63 -9.51 2.98 -1.99
CA HIS A 63 -10.59 2.01 -1.82
C HIS A 63 -10.73 1.55 -0.36
N PHE A 64 -11.80 1.95 0.34
CA PHE A 64 -11.93 1.78 1.81
C PHE A 64 -12.87 0.63 2.23
N LEU A 65 -12.37 -0.61 2.21
CA LEU A 65 -13.13 -1.86 2.40
C LEU A 65 -13.95 -1.99 3.69
N HIS A 66 -13.56 -1.34 4.80
CA HIS A 66 -14.17 -1.56 6.13
C HIS A 66 -14.89 -0.33 6.70
N TYR A 67 -15.41 0.53 5.81
CA TYR A 67 -16.09 1.76 6.20
C TYR A 67 -17.44 1.87 5.49
N VAL A 68 -18.41 2.46 6.17
CA VAL A 68 -19.73 2.78 5.61
C VAL A 68 -19.96 4.29 5.66
N ASP A 69 -19.51 4.93 6.74
CA ASP A 69 -19.66 6.34 7.03
C ASP A 69 -18.43 7.14 6.56
N GLN A 70 -18.64 8.01 5.55
CA GLN A 70 -17.61 8.84 4.94
C GLN A 70 -17.04 9.90 5.88
N GLU A 71 -17.85 10.43 6.81
CA GLU A 71 -17.41 11.43 7.76
C GLU A 71 -16.46 10.81 8.79
N LYS A 72 -16.87 9.69 9.40
CA LYS A 72 -16.02 8.93 10.34
C LYS A 72 -14.74 8.43 9.69
N LEU A 73 -14.81 8.04 8.43
CA LEU A 73 -13.64 7.66 7.64
C LEU A 73 -12.67 8.84 7.51
N THR A 74 -13.16 10.01 7.10
CA THR A 74 -12.36 11.23 6.93
C THR A 74 -11.71 11.66 8.24
N GLN A 75 -12.46 11.66 9.34
CA GLN A 75 -11.91 11.94 10.68
C GLN A 75 -10.80 10.95 11.06
N LYS A 76 -10.99 9.65 10.80
CA LYS A 76 -9.96 8.63 11.07
C LYS A 76 -8.74 8.77 10.16
N TRP A 77 -8.93 9.13 8.89
CA TRP A 77 -7.86 9.39 7.94
C TRP A 77 -6.99 10.55 8.42
N ASN A 78 -7.59 11.73 8.65
CA ASN A 78 -6.89 12.93 9.10
C ASN A 78 -6.14 12.70 10.41
N ARG A 79 -6.80 12.12 11.43
CA ARG A 79 -6.17 11.79 12.72
C ARG A 79 -5.00 10.81 12.58
N ARG A 80 -4.99 9.94 11.56
CA ARG A 80 -3.90 8.97 11.34
C ARG A 80 -2.76 9.54 10.48
N LEU A 81 -3.02 10.56 9.65
CA LEU A 81 -1.96 11.31 8.97
C LEU A 81 -1.02 11.97 10.00
N GLU A 82 -1.58 12.53 11.07
CA GLU A 82 -0.82 13.13 12.19
C GLU A 82 0.09 12.14 12.94
N ARG A 83 -0.15 10.83 12.78
CA ARG A 83 0.59 9.76 13.49
C ARG A 83 1.74 9.18 12.68
N ILE A 84 1.93 9.66 11.44
CA ILE A 84 2.98 9.13 10.58
C ILE A 84 4.34 9.44 11.21
N HIS A 85 5.09 8.38 11.51
CA HIS A 85 6.48 8.48 11.94
C HIS A 85 7.37 8.60 10.70
N TRP A 86 7.54 9.81 10.21
CA TRP A 86 8.29 10.09 8.97
C TRP A 86 9.72 9.54 8.99
N TYR A 87 10.38 9.45 10.15
CA TYR A 87 11.74 8.91 10.26
C TYR A 87 11.80 7.38 10.46
N ASN A 88 10.67 6.68 10.35
CA ASN A 88 10.59 5.23 10.55
C ASN A 88 9.46 4.64 9.71
N LEU A 89 9.62 4.71 8.38
CA LEU A 89 8.66 4.22 7.41
C LEU A 89 9.06 2.83 6.89
N TYR A 90 8.03 2.07 6.52
CA TYR A 90 8.15 0.73 5.95
C TYR A 90 7.19 0.60 4.78
N PHE A 91 7.71 0.17 3.64
CA PHE A 91 6.97 0.11 2.39
C PHE A 91 6.81 -1.33 1.94
N LYS A 92 5.59 -1.71 1.63
CA LYS A 92 5.26 -3.03 1.10
C LYS A 92 4.52 -2.86 -0.22
N PHE A 93 4.98 -3.58 -1.22
CA PHE A 93 4.32 -3.71 -2.52
C PHE A 93 3.99 -5.18 -2.82
N ASN A 94 3.08 -5.42 -3.77
CA ASN A 94 2.83 -6.75 -4.29
C ASN A 94 2.36 -6.71 -5.74
N ASP A 95 2.25 -7.89 -6.37
CA ASP A 95 1.80 -8.04 -7.75
C ASP A 95 0.27 -8.16 -7.93
N ASN A 96 -0.52 -7.60 -7.01
CA ASN A 96 -1.98 -7.50 -7.14
C ASN A 96 -2.42 -6.19 -7.84
N ASP A 97 -3.73 -6.00 -8.00
CA ASP A 97 -4.35 -4.69 -8.25
C ASP A 97 -3.74 -3.91 -9.42
N ALA A 98 -3.86 -4.47 -10.62
CA ALA A 98 -3.31 -3.94 -11.88
C ALA A 98 -1.77 -3.78 -11.91
N CYS A 99 -1.06 -4.49 -11.04
CA CYS A 99 0.39 -4.53 -11.09
C CYS A 99 0.90 -5.20 -12.37
N ASN A 100 2.06 -4.74 -12.83
CA ASN A 100 2.84 -5.37 -13.88
C ASN A 100 4.33 -5.23 -13.55
N TYR A 101 5.19 -5.89 -14.33
CA TYR A 101 6.62 -5.90 -14.04
C TYR A 101 7.28 -4.50 -14.04
N LYS A 102 6.77 -3.57 -14.87
CA LYS A 102 7.28 -2.20 -14.93
C LYS A 102 7.04 -1.48 -13.59
N LEU A 103 5.84 -1.59 -13.02
CA LEU A 103 5.50 -1.00 -11.72
C LEU A 103 6.34 -1.58 -10.58
N ILE A 104 6.61 -2.89 -10.60
CA ILE A 104 7.49 -3.52 -9.61
C ILE A 104 8.91 -2.92 -9.68
N LYS A 105 9.44 -2.72 -10.90
CA LYS A 105 10.74 -2.07 -11.10
C LYS A 105 10.74 -0.60 -10.69
N GLU A 106 9.64 0.11 -10.87
CA GLU A 106 9.49 1.49 -10.39
C GLU A 106 9.54 1.52 -8.86
N PHE A 107 8.83 0.61 -8.18
CA PHE A 107 8.89 0.48 -6.73
C PHE A 107 10.30 0.19 -6.21
N GLU A 108 11.03 -0.73 -6.85
CA GLU A 108 12.41 -1.08 -6.47
C GLU A 108 13.34 0.14 -6.56
N LYS A 109 13.13 1.03 -7.53
CA LYS A 109 13.94 2.24 -7.73
C LYS A 109 13.66 3.36 -6.74
N LEU A 110 12.54 3.30 -6.01
CA LEU A 110 12.21 4.33 -5.03
C LEU A 110 13.31 4.43 -3.96
N PRO A 111 13.65 5.64 -3.49
CA PRO A 111 14.76 5.87 -2.55
C PRO A 111 14.44 5.49 -1.10
N TYR A 112 13.63 4.44 -0.91
CA TYR A 112 13.31 3.86 0.40
C TYR A 112 14.20 2.63 0.64
N LYS A 113 14.88 2.57 1.79
CA LYS A 113 15.68 1.45 2.26
C LYS A 113 14.81 0.34 2.85
N SER A 114 13.78 0.70 3.61
CA SER A 114 12.84 -0.24 4.26
C SER A 114 11.66 -0.54 3.35
N LYS A 115 11.96 -1.18 2.22
CA LYS A 115 10.95 -1.62 1.26
C LYS A 115 10.99 -3.12 1.01
N ILE A 116 9.84 -3.69 0.65
CA ILE A 116 9.71 -5.10 0.30
C ILE A 116 8.64 -5.31 -0.77
N ILE A 117 8.86 -6.29 -1.63
CA ILE A 117 7.96 -6.68 -2.71
C ILE A 117 7.57 -8.15 -2.49
N PHE A 118 6.28 -8.44 -2.40
CA PHE A 118 5.80 -9.83 -2.44
C PHE A 118 5.34 -10.15 -3.86
N SER A 119 5.87 -11.21 -4.46
CA SER A 119 5.48 -11.60 -5.82
C SER A 119 5.30 -13.10 -5.94
N SER A 120 4.36 -13.51 -6.78
CA SER A 120 4.22 -14.89 -7.24
C SER A 120 5.27 -15.28 -8.29
N LYS A 121 6.10 -14.33 -8.74
CA LYS A 121 7.15 -14.55 -9.74
C LYS A 121 8.51 -14.29 -9.10
N ASN A 122 9.51 -15.02 -9.57
CA ASN A 122 10.88 -14.83 -9.14
C ASN A 122 11.62 -13.90 -10.12
N TYR A 123 11.93 -12.68 -9.68
CA TYR A 123 12.75 -11.75 -10.44
C TYR A 123 14.09 -11.57 -9.73
N SER A 124 15.15 -12.17 -10.28
CA SER A 124 16.47 -12.21 -9.63
C SER A 124 17.18 -10.85 -9.61
N ASP A 125 16.73 -9.89 -10.41
CA ASP A 125 17.23 -8.52 -10.47
C ASP A 125 16.60 -7.58 -9.42
N LEU A 126 15.65 -8.07 -8.61
CA LEU A 126 14.95 -7.28 -7.60
C LEU A 126 15.33 -7.71 -6.18
N PRO A 127 16.26 -7.00 -5.51
CA PRO A 127 16.74 -7.41 -4.18
C PRO A 127 15.68 -7.28 -3.09
N SER A 128 14.67 -6.42 -3.25
CA SER A 128 13.59 -6.27 -2.27
C SER A 128 12.49 -7.35 -2.42
N LEU A 129 12.63 -8.29 -3.35
CA LEU A 129 11.59 -9.27 -3.66
C LEU A 129 11.65 -10.53 -2.78
N VAL A 130 10.49 -10.90 -2.25
CA VAL A 130 10.21 -12.20 -1.64
C VAL A 130 9.28 -12.99 -2.53
N HIS A 131 9.76 -14.11 -3.03
CA HIS A 131 9.03 -14.96 -3.95
C HIS A 131 8.11 -15.95 -3.22
N PHE A 132 6.80 -15.82 -3.45
CA PHE A 132 5.77 -16.69 -2.91
C PHE A 132 5.50 -17.84 -3.88
N LYS A 133 6.34 -18.89 -3.81
CA LYS A 133 6.26 -20.07 -4.69
C LYS A 133 4.85 -20.69 -4.77
N SER A 134 4.12 -20.70 -3.65
CA SER A 134 2.74 -21.23 -3.62
C SER A 134 1.74 -20.46 -4.49
N ALA A 135 2.07 -19.24 -4.90
CA ALA A 135 1.21 -18.37 -5.69
C ALA A 135 1.56 -18.37 -7.19
N GLU A 136 2.63 -19.05 -7.63
CA GLU A 136 3.09 -19.03 -9.04
C GLU A 136 1.97 -19.32 -10.04
N LYS A 137 1.16 -20.35 -9.76
CA LYS A 137 0.02 -20.74 -10.61
C LYS A 137 -1.07 -19.68 -10.68
N GLN A 138 -1.24 -18.89 -9.63
CA GLN A 138 -2.21 -17.80 -9.57
C GLN A 138 -1.72 -16.57 -10.32
N GLY A 139 -0.40 -16.41 -10.48
CA GLY A 139 0.21 -15.29 -11.20
C GLY A 139 0.22 -13.96 -10.43
N HIS A 140 -0.29 -13.96 -9.19
CA HIS A 140 -0.19 -12.88 -8.21
C HIS A 140 -0.35 -13.44 -6.78
N VAL A 141 0.11 -12.72 -5.76
CA VAL A 141 0.13 -13.24 -4.36
C VAL A 141 -1.21 -13.26 -3.64
N GLY A 142 -2.21 -12.51 -4.13
CA GLY A 142 -3.54 -12.47 -3.54
C GLY A 142 -3.52 -11.94 -2.10
N ILE A 143 -4.20 -12.64 -1.17
CA ILE A 143 -4.28 -12.25 0.25
C ILE A 143 -2.99 -12.61 0.99
N ASP A 144 -1.90 -11.92 0.65
CA ASP A 144 -0.54 -12.21 1.13
C ASP A 144 -0.38 -12.12 2.65
N LEU A 145 -1.18 -11.28 3.33
CA LEU A 145 -1.17 -11.14 4.79
C LEU A 145 -1.52 -12.45 5.53
N LYS A 146 -2.17 -13.42 4.86
CA LYS A 146 -2.44 -14.74 5.43
C LYS A 146 -1.27 -15.71 5.32
N THR A 147 -0.34 -15.49 4.38
CA THR A 147 0.67 -16.49 3.98
C THR A 147 2.11 -15.99 4.10
N TYR A 148 2.33 -14.69 4.28
CA TYR A 148 3.67 -14.09 4.29
C TYR A 148 4.63 -14.72 5.30
N HIS A 149 4.14 -15.18 6.46
CA HIS A 149 4.94 -15.74 7.54
C HIS A 149 5.73 -16.99 7.11
N ARG A 150 5.35 -17.64 6.00
CA ARG A 150 6.07 -18.79 5.42
C ARG A 150 7.33 -18.38 4.66
N TYR A 151 7.40 -17.11 4.24
CA TYR A 151 8.43 -16.60 3.33
C TYR A 151 9.22 -15.43 3.92
N PHE A 152 8.63 -14.72 4.88
CA PHE A 152 9.16 -13.45 5.37
C PHE A 152 8.98 -13.28 6.87
N ASN A 153 10.08 -13.00 7.58
CA ASN A 153 10.07 -12.69 9.00
C ASN A 153 9.89 -11.17 9.23
N VAL A 154 8.64 -10.75 9.36
CA VAL A 154 8.27 -9.34 9.56
C VAL A 154 8.81 -8.76 10.87
N VAL A 155 8.94 -9.55 11.94
CA VAL A 155 9.41 -9.07 13.24
C VAL A 155 10.89 -8.70 13.15
N THR A 156 11.71 -9.58 12.56
CA THR A 156 13.12 -9.29 12.34
C THR A 156 13.30 -8.08 11.43
N TRP A 157 12.48 -7.93 10.39
CA TRP A 157 12.56 -6.79 9.48
C TRP A 157 12.22 -5.46 10.17
N LEU A 158 11.12 -5.41 10.93
CA LEU A 158 10.73 -4.22 11.69
C LEU A 158 11.75 -3.84 12.77
N ASN A 159 12.44 -4.82 13.37
CA ASN A 159 13.45 -4.57 14.39
C ASN A 159 14.78 -4.05 13.84
N LYS A 160 15.03 -4.15 12.52
CA LYS A 160 16.23 -3.58 11.90
C LYS A 160 16.17 -2.05 11.80
N GLY A 161 14.99 -1.45 11.95
CA GLY A 161 14.78 0.00 11.84
C GLY A 161 14.60 0.47 10.40
N GLY A 162 13.70 1.44 10.18
CA GLY A 162 13.47 2.07 8.88
C GLY A 162 14.20 3.39 8.80
N GLU A 163 15.42 3.40 8.28
CA GLU A 163 16.22 4.62 8.10
C GLU A 163 15.81 5.40 6.82
N ASP A 164 14.52 5.69 6.67
CA ASP A 164 13.97 6.28 5.45
C ASP A 164 13.42 7.67 5.71
N LEU A 165 14.33 8.64 5.89
CA LEU A 165 14.19 10.07 5.56
C LEU A 165 15.33 10.84 6.29
N THR A 166 16.54 10.81 5.72
CA THR A 166 17.59 11.83 5.95
C THR A 166 17.71 12.68 4.70
#